data_AF-A0A4U3L6G0-F1
#
_entry.id   AF-A0A4U3L6G0-F1
#
_cell.length_a   1.000
_cell.length_b   1.000
_cell.length_c   1.000
_cell.angle_alpha   90.00
_cell.angle_beta   90.00
_cell.angle_gamma   90.00
#
_symmetry.space_group_name_H-M   'P 1'
#
loop_
_entity.id
_entity.type
_entity.pdbx_description
1 polymer ?
#
loop_
_entity_poly.entity_id
_entity_poly.type
_entity_poly.pdbx_seq_one_letter_code
_entity_poly.pdbx_strand_id
1 'polypeptide(L)'
;MLFKICSIILILIPFLSYSQSVDSWKLYLNEKQLASATEDSIPTVQVHKRDTSALKFVFAGSDTAFIRKVIVMNKQRNGIDSKTAAANAIKVVFNVQELNRLSHGEDLIFYIVKIPANPAKAALVRVAPRPICNLQWIP
;
A
#
# COMPACT_ATOMS: atom_id res chain seq x y z
N MET A 1 20.33 -33.84 29.47
CA MET A 1 19.18 -32.90 29.63
C MET A 1 19.32 -31.63 28.77
N LEU A 2 19.98 -31.64 27.60
CA LEU A 2 20.21 -30.42 26.79
C LEU A 2 19.29 -30.28 25.55
N PHE A 3 18.54 -31.32 25.19
CA PHE A 3 17.77 -31.35 23.93
C PHE A 3 16.37 -30.72 24.00
N LYS A 4 15.92 -30.25 25.17
CA LYS A 4 14.54 -29.74 25.33
C LYS A 4 14.38 -28.24 25.14
N ILE A 5 15.48 -27.47 25.07
CA ILE A 5 15.44 -26.00 24.93
C ILE A 5 15.39 -25.58 23.45
N CYS A 6 16.07 -26.30 22.54
CA CYS A 6 16.07 -25.95 21.11
C CYS A 6 14.71 -26.11 20.43
N SER A 7 13.86 -27.05 20.88
CA SER A 7 12.54 -27.27 20.29
C SER A 7 11.52 -26.18 20.64
N ILE A 8 11.72 -25.44 21.74
CA ILE A 8 10.82 -24.36 22.15
C ILE A 8 11.07 -23.10 21.31
N ILE A 9 12.34 -22.83 20.93
CA ILE A 9 12.71 -21.69 20.08
C ILE A 9 12.19 -21.88 18.64
N LEU A 10 12.12 -23.11 18.14
CA LEU A 10 11.63 -23.41 16.79
C LEU A 10 10.11 -23.30 16.63
N ILE A 11 9.34 -23.46 17.71
CA ILE A 11 7.86 -23.39 17.69
C ILE A 11 7.35 -21.94 17.77
N LEU A 12 8.20 -20.97 18.11
CA LEU A 12 7.85 -19.54 18.17
C LEU A 12 7.95 -18.80 16.83
N ILE A 13 8.56 -19.42 15.81
CA ILE A 13 8.78 -18.78 14.50
C ILE A 13 7.49 -18.52 13.68
N PRO A 14 6.40 -19.31 13.73
CA PRO A 14 5.21 -19.01 12.94
C PRO A 14 4.33 -17.91 13.57
N PHE A 15 4.59 -17.51 14.82
CA PHE A 15 3.82 -16.47 15.52
C PHE A 15 4.28 -15.04 15.22
N LEU A 16 5.43 -14.88 14.55
CA LEU A 16 5.75 -13.62 13.86
C LEU A 16 5.01 -13.59 12.51
N SER A 17 3.69 -13.78 12.56
CA SER A 17 2.80 -13.19 11.56
C SER A 17 2.99 -11.68 11.71
N TYR A 18 3.99 -11.16 11.00
CA TYR A 18 4.19 -9.72 10.88
C TYR A 18 2.84 -9.15 10.44
N SER A 19 2.18 -8.44 11.36
CA SER A 19 0.87 -7.87 11.07
C SER A 19 1.02 -7.04 9.81
N GLN A 20 0.38 -7.47 8.73
CA GLN A 20 0.36 -6.72 7.48
C GLN A 20 -0.52 -5.47 7.59
N SER A 21 -1.04 -5.16 8.79
CA SER A 21 -1.78 -3.92 9.06
C SER A 21 -0.90 -2.72 8.71
N VAL A 22 -1.45 -1.81 7.91
CA VAL A 22 -0.87 -0.50 7.67
C VAL A 22 -1.16 0.35 8.89
N ASP A 23 -0.14 0.89 9.55
CA ASP A 23 -0.31 1.58 10.84
C ASP A 23 -1.19 2.83 10.71
N SER A 24 -0.91 3.66 9.70
CA SER A 24 -1.85 4.66 9.18
C SER A 24 -1.35 5.24 7.88
N TRP A 25 -2.28 5.77 7.09
CA TRP A 25 -2.00 6.46 5.85
C TRP A 25 -2.94 7.65 5.65
N LYS A 26 -2.50 8.60 4.82
CA LYS A 26 -3.23 9.78 4.39
C LYS A 26 -3.09 9.91 2.88
N LEU A 27 -4.17 10.25 2.19
CA LEU A 27 -4.18 10.49 0.76
C LEU A 27 -4.41 11.97 0.50
N TYR A 28 -3.53 12.56 -0.30
CA TYR A 28 -3.57 13.94 -0.71
C TYR A 28 -3.70 14.06 -2.22
N LEU A 29 -4.42 15.07 -2.67
CA LEU A 29 -4.35 15.56 -4.05
C LEU A 29 -3.74 16.96 -3.98
N ASN A 30 -2.54 17.10 -4.55
CA ASN A 30 -1.63 18.22 -4.29
C ASN A 30 -1.31 18.32 -2.79
N GLU A 31 -1.98 19.25 -2.08
CA GLU A 31 -1.83 19.48 -0.63
C GLU A 31 -3.18 19.35 0.10
N LYS A 32 -4.28 19.06 -0.61
CA LYS A 32 -5.58 18.83 0.01
C LYS A 32 -5.70 17.38 0.43
N GLN A 33 -5.89 17.14 1.73
CA GLN A 33 -6.18 15.80 2.24
C GLN A 33 -7.55 15.35 1.74
N LEU A 34 -7.60 14.23 1.04
CA LEU A 34 -8.83 13.61 0.54
C LEU A 34 -9.32 12.48 1.44
N ALA A 35 -8.39 11.73 2.05
CA ALA A 35 -8.72 10.65 2.97
C ALA A 35 -7.59 10.41 3.98
N SER A 36 -7.93 9.74 5.08
CA SER A 36 -6.97 9.24 6.06
C SER A 36 -7.56 8.06 6.80
N ALA A 37 -6.73 7.08 7.15
CA ALA A 37 -7.15 5.94 7.94
C ALA A 37 -6.02 5.45 8.86
N THR A 38 -6.41 4.94 10.02
CA THR A 38 -5.55 4.23 10.98
C THR A 38 -5.73 2.71 10.88
N GLU A 39 -6.62 2.23 10.01
CA GLU A 39 -7.00 0.82 9.83
C GLU A 39 -7.39 0.53 8.37
N ASP A 40 -7.85 -0.70 8.08
CA ASP A 40 -8.36 -1.19 6.78
C ASP A 40 -9.72 -0.56 6.40
N SER A 41 -9.85 0.77 6.43
CA SER A 41 -11.01 1.44 5.85
C SER A 41 -10.83 1.59 4.34
N ILE A 42 -11.92 1.49 3.57
CA ILE A 42 -11.93 1.63 2.11
C ILE A 42 -12.69 2.92 1.75
N PRO A 43 -12.14 4.12 2.00
CA PRO A 43 -12.76 5.35 1.52
C PRO A 43 -12.81 5.35 0.00
N THR A 44 -13.93 5.84 -0.53
CA THR A 44 -14.04 6.20 -1.93
C THR A 44 -13.68 7.67 -2.07
N VAL A 45 -12.70 7.95 -2.91
CA VAL A 45 -12.19 9.29 -3.16
C VAL A 45 -12.52 9.68 -4.59
N GLN A 46 -13.08 10.87 -4.78
CA GLN A 46 -13.46 11.38 -6.08
C GLN A 46 -12.39 12.34 -6.59
N VAL A 47 -11.97 12.14 -7.84
CA VAL A 47 -10.97 12.98 -8.52
C VAL A 47 -11.46 13.29 -9.92
N HIS A 48 -11.25 14.52 -10.39
CA HIS A 48 -11.68 14.91 -11.73
C HIS A 48 -10.79 14.27 -12.79
N LYS A 49 -11.39 13.86 -13.91
CA LYS A 49 -10.65 13.30 -15.07
C LYS A 49 -9.59 14.25 -15.64
N ARG A 50 -9.73 15.55 -15.39
CA ARG A 50 -8.86 16.62 -15.90
C ARG A 50 -7.80 17.09 -14.90
N ASP A 51 -7.77 16.56 -13.68
CA ASP A 51 -6.79 16.94 -12.67
C ASP A 51 -5.36 16.63 -13.15
N THR A 52 -4.52 17.65 -13.26
CA THR A 52 -3.06 17.54 -13.57
C THR A 52 -2.22 17.24 -12.32
N SER A 53 -2.90 17.07 -11.20
CA SER A 53 -2.38 17.06 -9.84
C SER A 53 -1.65 15.77 -9.47
N ALA A 54 -0.85 15.83 -8.41
CA ALA A 54 -0.20 14.64 -7.85
C ALA A 54 -1.07 14.01 -6.75
N LEU A 55 -1.36 12.72 -6.89
CA LEU A 55 -2.03 11.91 -5.86
C LEU A 55 -0.96 11.28 -4.95
N LYS A 56 -0.92 11.68 -3.68
CA LYS A 56 0.14 11.30 -2.74
C LYS A 56 -0.43 10.47 -1.60
N PHE A 57 0.04 9.23 -1.46
CA PHE A 57 -0.13 8.44 -0.25
C PHE A 57 1.02 8.76 0.71
N VAL A 58 0.69 9.20 1.93
CA VAL A 58 1.64 9.49 3.00
C VAL A 58 1.38 8.54 4.17
N PHE A 59 2.40 7.82 4.61
CA PHE A 59 2.31 6.81 5.66
C PHE A 59 2.84 7.35 6.98
N ALA A 60 2.35 6.86 8.12
CA ALA A 60 2.97 7.19 9.40
C ALA A 60 4.30 6.47 9.58
N GLY A 61 5.33 7.25 9.93
CA GLY A 61 6.65 6.76 10.31
C GLY A 61 7.48 6.19 9.15
N SER A 62 8.79 6.43 9.18
CA SER A 62 9.73 5.65 8.37
C SER A 62 9.87 4.26 8.97
N ASP A 63 9.82 3.23 8.13
CA ASP A 63 10.10 1.85 8.54
C ASP A 63 11.25 1.34 7.67
N THR A 64 12.42 1.14 8.29
CA THR A 64 13.62 0.66 7.58
C THR A 64 13.60 -0.85 7.37
N ALA A 65 12.78 -1.59 8.14
CA ALA A 65 12.61 -3.02 7.98
C ALA A 65 11.66 -3.36 6.84
N PHE A 66 10.78 -2.42 6.45
CA PHE A 66 9.77 -2.63 5.42
C PHE A 66 9.71 -1.54 4.36
N ILE A 67 9.73 -1.98 3.12
CA ILE A 67 9.40 -1.19 1.94
C ILE A 67 7.88 -1.20 1.75
N ARG A 68 7.28 -0.02 1.57
CA ARG A 68 5.85 0.13 1.29
C ARG A 68 5.61 0.24 -0.21
N LYS A 69 4.82 -0.65 -0.76
CA LYS A 69 4.41 -0.64 -2.17
C LYS A 69 2.92 -0.39 -2.27
N VAL A 70 2.52 0.61 -3.06
CA VAL A 70 1.11 0.83 -3.42
C VAL A 70 0.87 0.21 -4.78
N ILE A 71 -0.10 -0.69 -4.86
CA ILE A 71 -0.55 -1.36 -6.08
C ILE A 71 -1.89 -0.77 -6.50
N VAL A 72 -2.02 -0.46 -7.78
CA VAL A 72 -3.22 0.09 -8.39
C VAL A 72 -3.83 -0.97 -9.29
N MET A 73 -5.11 -1.26 -9.09
CA MET A 73 -5.88 -2.19 -9.90
C MET A 73 -7.17 -1.54 -10.41
N ASN A 74 -7.75 -2.04 -11.50
CA ASN A 74 -9.15 -1.71 -11.83
C ASN A 74 -10.14 -2.59 -11.06
N LYS A 75 -11.44 -2.39 -11.32
CA LYS A 75 -12.53 -3.20 -10.72
C LYS A 75 -12.41 -4.69 -11.00
N GLN A 76 -11.83 -5.07 -12.14
CA GLN A 76 -11.60 -6.46 -12.56
C GLN A 76 -10.34 -7.06 -11.91
N ARG A 77 -9.65 -6.30 -11.04
CA ARG A 77 -8.40 -6.68 -10.35
C ARG A 77 -7.21 -6.89 -11.29
N ASN A 78 -7.24 -6.27 -12.47
CA ASN A 78 -6.08 -6.21 -13.34
C ASN A 78 -5.11 -5.17 -12.77
N GLY A 79 -3.82 -5.53 -12.65
CA GLY A 79 -2.79 -4.59 -12.22
C GLY A 79 -2.54 -3.53 -13.28
N ILE A 80 -2.71 -2.26 -12.90
CA ILE A 80 -2.59 -1.10 -13.80
C ILE A 80 -1.26 -0.38 -13.59
N ASP A 81 -0.88 -0.16 -12.33
CA ASP A 81 0.39 0.48 -11.96
C ASP A 81 0.80 0.00 -10.56
N SER A 82 2.06 0.18 -10.20
CA SER A 82 2.50 0.05 -8.81
C SER A 82 3.73 0.90 -8.54
N LYS A 83 3.75 1.57 -7.39
CA LYS A 83 4.87 2.40 -6.98
C LYS A 83 5.32 2.06 -5.57
N THR A 84 6.62 2.15 -5.37
CA THR A 84 7.29 1.80 -4.12
C THR A 84 7.80 3.08 -3.48
N ALA A 85 7.61 3.23 -2.17
CA ALA A 85 8.24 4.30 -1.42
C ALA A 85 9.76 4.12 -1.47
N ALA A 86 10.51 5.20 -1.74
CA ALA A 86 11.97 5.16 -1.63
C ALA A 86 12.41 4.76 -0.22
N ALA A 87 13.63 4.25 -0.06
CA ALA A 87 14.17 3.89 1.25
C ALA A 87 14.07 5.10 2.20
N ASN A 88 13.44 4.91 3.36
CA ASN A 88 13.12 5.95 4.36
C ASN A 88 12.04 6.97 3.97
N ALA A 89 11.49 6.92 2.76
CA ALA A 89 10.41 7.80 2.37
C ALA A 89 9.08 7.30 2.93
N ILE A 90 8.31 8.24 3.47
CA ILE A 90 6.95 7.99 3.96
C ILE A 90 5.90 8.30 2.88
N LYS A 91 6.29 8.44 1.62
CA LYS A 91 5.38 8.90 0.54
C LYS A 91 5.50 8.07 -0.73
N VAL A 92 4.35 7.82 -1.35
CA VAL A 92 4.20 7.27 -2.71
C VAL A 92 3.35 8.24 -3.53
N VAL A 93 3.79 8.56 -4.74
CA VAL A 93 3.19 9.62 -5.57
C VAL A 93 2.79 9.08 -6.93
N PHE A 94 1.55 9.34 -7.34
CA PHE A 94 1.00 9.03 -8.65
C PHE A 94 0.63 10.32 -9.38
N ASN A 95 0.76 10.30 -10.72
CA ASN A 95 0.21 11.35 -11.57
C ASN A 95 -1.25 11.00 -11.91
N VAL A 96 -2.18 11.92 -11.67
CA VAL A 96 -3.62 11.65 -11.86
C VAL A 96 -4.00 11.46 -13.33
N GLN A 97 -3.44 12.26 -14.25
CA GLN A 97 -3.72 12.10 -15.68
C GLN A 97 -3.19 10.79 -16.23
N GLU A 98 -2.00 10.38 -15.78
CA GLU A 98 -1.44 9.08 -16.15
C GLU A 98 -2.32 7.93 -15.64
N LEU A 99 -2.79 8.00 -14.39
CA LEU A 99 -3.73 7.01 -13.86
C LEU A 99 -5.03 6.94 -14.65
N ASN A 100 -5.64 8.09 -15.00
CA ASN A 100 -6.85 8.14 -15.82
C ASN A 100 -6.63 7.55 -17.22
N ARG A 101 -5.46 7.83 -17.83
CA ARG A 101 -5.08 7.27 -19.13
C ARG A 101 -4.91 5.75 -19.07
N LEU A 102 -4.20 5.25 -18.05
CA LEU A 102 -3.94 3.82 -17.87
C LEU A 102 -5.19 3.03 -17.47
N SER A 103 -6.12 3.66 -16.74
CA SER A 103 -7.38 3.04 -16.37
C SER A 103 -8.45 3.12 -17.46
N HIS A 104 -8.18 3.81 -18.57
CA HIS A 104 -9.17 4.10 -19.61
C HIS A 104 -10.47 4.73 -19.03
N GLY A 105 -10.34 5.51 -17.95
CA GLY A 105 -11.48 6.12 -17.25
C GLY A 105 -12.27 5.17 -16.34
N GLU A 106 -11.83 3.92 -16.15
CA GLU A 106 -12.39 3.02 -15.13
C GLU A 106 -11.93 3.43 -13.72
N ASP A 107 -12.82 3.22 -12.73
CA ASP A 107 -12.46 3.44 -11.31
C ASP A 107 -11.34 2.50 -10.88
N LEU A 108 -10.52 3.00 -9.95
CA LEU A 108 -9.32 2.33 -9.48
C LEU A 108 -9.46 1.89 -8.03
N ILE A 109 -8.75 0.83 -7.69
CA ILE A 109 -8.66 0.25 -6.36
C ILE A 109 -7.19 0.23 -5.96
N PHE A 110 -6.89 0.78 -4.78
CA PHE A 110 -5.54 0.84 -4.23
C PHE A 110 -5.36 -0.23 -3.15
N TYR A 111 -4.17 -0.81 -3.13
CA TYR A 111 -3.70 -1.75 -2.12
C TYR A 111 -2.32 -1.29 -1.62
N ILE A 112 -2.07 -1.36 -0.31
CA ILE A 112 -0.72 -1.20 0.25
C ILE A 112 -0.18 -2.57 0.61
N VAL A 113 1.06 -2.85 0.23
CA VAL A 113 1.80 -4.05 0.62
C VAL A 113 3.04 -3.64 1.40
N LYS A 114 3.25 -4.25 2.58
CA LYS A 114 4.50 -4.17 3.34
C LYS A 114 5.43 -5.30 2.88
N ILE A 115 6.53 -4.94 2.22
CA ILE A 115 7.55 -5.87 1.70
C ILE A 115 8.77 -5.75 2.62
N PRO A 116 9.34 -6.83 3.18
CA PRO A 116 10.61 -6.75 3.90
C PRO A 116 11.68 -6.09 3.04
N ALA A 117 12.43 -5.14 3.60
CA ALA A 117 13.51 -4.45 2.90
C ALA A 117 14.66 -5.39 2.51
N ASN A 118 14.81 -6.51 3.23
CA ASN A 118 15.76 -7.56 2.90
C ASN A 118 15.24 -8.42 1.73
N PRO A 119 15.92 -8.43 0.56
CA PRO A 119 15.48 -9.18 -0.63
C PRO A 119 15.33 -10.68 -0.39
N ALA A 120 16.18 -11.28 0.44
CA ALA A 120 16.11 -12.71 0.77
C ALA A 120 14.83 -13.07 1.57
N LYS A 121 14.21 -12.08 2.20
CA LYS A 121 12.94 -12.21 2.93
C LYS A 121 11.74 -11.71 2.11
N ALA A 122 11.97 -10.96 1.04
CA ALA A 122 10.94 -10.40 0.17
C ALA A 122 10.26 -11.46 -0.74
N ALA A 123 10.92 -12.59 -1.00
CA ALA A 123 10.37 -13.69 -1.80
C ALA A 123 9.14 -14.38 -1.17
N LEU A 124 8.82 -14.09 0.10
CA LEU A 124 7.70 -14.69 0.84
C LEU A 124 6.51 -13.75 1.03
N VAL A 125 6.49 -12.60 0.34
CA VAL A 125 5.49 -11.56 0.59
C VAL A 125 4.13 -11.90 -0.01
N ARG A 126 3.12 -11.89 0.85
CA ARG A 126 1.71 -11.92 0.46
C ARG A 126 1.21 -10.49 0.29
N VAL A 127 0.40 -10.25 -0.75
CA VAL A 127 -0.32 -8.99 -0.96
C VAL A 127 -1.33 -8.80 0.18
N ALA A 128 -1.52 -7.57 0.65
CA ALA A 128 -2.52 -7.29 1.67
C ALA A 128 -3.90 -7.83 1.22
N PRO A 129 -4.62 -8.54 2.10
CA PRO A 129 -5.82 -9.26 1.70
C PRO A 129 -6.99 -8.35 1.32
N ARG A 130 -6.88 -7.03 1.56
CA ARG A 130 -7.98 -6.07 1.44
C ARG A 130 -7.53 -4.78 0.73
N PRO A 131 -8.39 -4.19 -0.11
CA PRO A 131 -8.16 -2.86 -0.63
C PRO A 131 -8.22 -1.84 0.51
N ILE A 132 -7.64 -0.66 0.28
CA ILE A 132 -7.57 0.42 1.26
C ILE A 132 -8.23 1.70 0.78
N CYS A 133 -8.55 1.81 -0.51
CA CYS A 133 -9.10 3.03 -1.08
C CYS A 133 -9.63 2.71 -2.47
N ASN A 134 -10.78 3.29 -2.80
CA ASN A 134 -11.27 3.35 -4.17
C ASN A 134 -11.09 4.78 -4.69
N LEU A 135 -10.72 4.93 -5.95
CA LEU A 135 -10.73 6.21 -6.65
C LEU A 135 -11.78 6.17 -7.74
N GLN A 136 -12.71 7.10 -7.66
CA GLN A 136 -13.80 7.28 -8.61
C GLN A 136 -13.55 8.51 -9.47
N TRP A 137 -13.70 8.37 -10.77
CA TRP A 137 -13.57 9.49 -11.69
C TRP A 137 -14.86 10.30 -11.78
N ILE A 138 -14.75 11.61 -11.60
CA ILE A 138 -15.84 12.54 -11.91
C ILE A 138 -15.52 13.35 -13.18
N PRO A 139 -16.53 13.66 -14.03
CA PRO A 139 -16.35 14.40 -15.28
C PRO A 139 -15.60 15.72 -15.16
#